data_AF-A0A221VZJ5-F1
#
_entry.id   AF-A0A221VZJ5-F1
#
_cell.length_a   1.000
_cell.length_b   1.000
_cell.length_c   1.000
_cell.angle_alpha   90.00
_cell.angle_beta   90.00
_cell.angle_gamma   90.00
#
_symmetry.space_group_name_H-M   'P 1'
#
loop_
_entity.id
_entity.type
_entity.pdbx_description
1 polymer ?
#
loop_
_entity_poly.entity_id
_entity_poly.type
_entity_poly.pdbx_seq_one_letter_code
_entity_poly.pdbx_strand_id
1 'polypeptide(L)'
;MGKNKSRKKTVSFFEVRGKDGEAIEEPIDWKHILSRLANRGHMERLREIGGTSYWYNVQTHDGEDVFVFLRHRDEGVSSYNLIADKVIENDPVDVDRPYVEYSVVKFISGTNKFGFVLGSNASARTASLQSYLNKADIFSEEITIGPDWGADAKERILAAEEAVSFEVVLEPDHLSAIQSSSGVFATSDIIKSAPSSLSLRLEFKSKGRIVKADAEKRREIAEIAKAYVNLPAMRAAVYLPKPLKNGKFDREKIDFYENQLTTKISVVFRGDDPESSKIRMYIEAIDAATEQLHDQLFRPDVLSVGWDSIVSEVVEGHGRQICR
;
A
#
# COMPACT_ATOMS: atom_id res chain seq x y z
N MET A 1 -6.56 32.85 -24.24
CA MET A 1 -7.07 32.09 -23.08
C MET A 1 -7.03 30.60 -23.41
N GLY A 2 -6.06 29.86 -22.85
CA GLY A 2 -6.02 28.41 -23.00
C GLY A 2 -7.18 27.76 -22.25
N LYS A 3 -7.84 26.77 -22.85
CA LYS A 3 -8.86 25.98 -22.14
C LYS A 3 -8.20 25.26 -20.97
N ASN A 4 -8.61 25.57 -19.74
CA ASN A 4 -8.26 24.80 -18.56
C ASN A 4 -8.69 23.35 -18.78
N LYS A 5 -7.72 22.45 -19.00
CA LYS A 5 -7.99 21.02 -19.14
C LYS A 5 -8.06 20.43 -17.73
N SER A 6 -9.28 20.15 -17.27
CA SER A 6 -9.49 19.32 -16.08
C SER A 6 -9.06 17.89 -16.40
N ARG A 7 -8.26 17.29 -15.50
CA ARG A 7 -7.89 15.87 -15.55
C ARG A 7 -8.39 15.21 -14.27
N LYS A 8 -8.83 13.95 -14.37
CA LYS A 8 -9.14 13.16 -13.17
C LYS A 8 -7.89 12.42 -12.72
N LYS A 9 -7.60 12.48 -11.43
CA LYS A 9 -6.53 11.72 -10.77
C LYS A 9 -7.15 10.79 -9.75
N THR A 10 -6.69 9.54 -9.73
CA THR A 10 -7.05 8.58 -8.70
C THR A 10 -6.13 8.83 -7.51
N VAL A 11 -6.71 9.06 -6.33
CA VAL A 11 -6.00 9.08 -5.05
C VAL A 11 -6.33 7.75 -4.36
N SER A 12 -5.28 7.06 -3.92
CA SER A 12 -5.40 5.83 -3.14
C SER A 12 -4.80 6.04 -1.76
N PHE A 13 -5.40 5.45 -0.74
CA PHE A 13 -4.91 5.54 0.64
C PHE A 13 -4.24 4.24 1.07
N PHE A 14 -3.21 4.41 1.89
CA PHE A 14 -2.36 3.36 2.42
C PHE A 14 -1.98 3.69 3.86
N GLU A 15 -1.52 2.69 4.58
CA GLU A 15 -1.09 2.79 5.96
C GLU A 15 0.29 2.16 6.14
N VAL A 16 1.13 2.87 6.90
CA VAL A 16 2.40 2.35 7.41
C VAL A 16 2.13 1.51 8.64
N ARG A 17 2.56 0.27 8.58
CA ARG A 17 2.31 -0.79 9.56
C ARG A 17 3.64 -1.35 10.06
N GLY A 18 3.58 -2.07 11.17
CA GLY A 18 4.75 -2.78 11.70
C GLY A 18 5.20 -3.90 10.76
N LYS A 19 6.27 -4.61 11.15
CA LYS A 19 6.94 -5.60 10.30
C LYS A 19 6.00 -6.75 9.90
N ASP A 20 5.11 -7.16 10.79
CA ASP A 20 4.20 -8.28 10.58
C ASP A 20 2.81 -7.83 10.06
N GLY A 21 2.67 -6.54 9.71
CA GLY A 21 1.44 -5.95 9.16
C GLY A 21 0.42 -5.48 10.20
N GLU A 22 0.77 -5.54 11.48
CA GLU A 22 0.03 -4.96 12.59
C GLU A 22 -0.04 -3.43 12.51
N ALA A 23 -1.13 -2.86 13.03
CA ALA A 23 -1.25 -1.41 13.12
C ALA A 23 -0.24 -0.87 14.14
N ILE A 24 0.46 0.20 13.78
CA ILE A 24 1.32 0.92 14.73
C ILE A 24 0.40 1.79 15.60
N GLU A 25 0.40 1.55 16.91
CA GLU A 25 -0.53 2.21 17.85
C GLU A 25 -0.28 3.72 17.95
N GLU A 26 1.00 4.11 18.00
CA GLU A 26 1.38 5.52 18.09
C GLU A 26 1.56 6.14 16.70
N PRO A 27 0.96 7.32 16.44
CA PRO A 27 1.20 8.04 15.20
C PRO A 27 2.67 8.42 15.04
N ILE A 28 3.25 8.05 13.89
CA ILE A 28 4.60 8.44 13.51
C ILE A 28 4.64 9.96 13.25
N ASP A 29 5.65 10.64 13.79
CA ASP A 29 5.92 12.05 13.48
C ASP A 29 6.53 12.21 12.09
N TRP A 30 5.68 12.10 11.07
CA TRP A 30 6.07 12.24 9.67
C TRP A 30 6.65 13.61 9.35
N LYS A 31 6.23 14.67 10.03
CA LYS A 31 6.78 16.01 9.84
C LYS A 31 8.27 16.02 10.23
N HIS A 32 8.60 15.47 11.39
CA HIS A 32 9.98 15.34 11.82
C HIS A 32 10.81 14.45 10.89
N ILE A 33 10.26 13.31 10.47
CA ILE A 33 10.93 12.38 9.54
C ILE A 33 11.22 13.06 8.20
N LEU A 34 10.21 13.69 7.58
CA LEU A 34 10.35 14.35 6.29
C LEU A 34 11.34 15.51 6.36
N SER A 35 11.30 16.31 7.43
CA SER A 35 12.29 17.37 7.64
C SER A 35 13.72 16.83 7.72
N ARG A 36 13.95 15.70 8.42
CA ARG A 36 15.26 15.05 8.45
C ARG A 36 15.67 14.51 7.09
N LEU A 37 14.73 13.92 6.35
CA LEU A 37 14.97 13.41 5.00
C LEU A 37 15.29 14.51 3.99
N ALA A 38 14.65 15.67 4.11
CA ALA A 38 14.91 16.85 3.27
C ALA A 38 16.35 17.38 3.41
N ASN A 39 17.01 17.11 4.53
CA ASN A 39 18.38 17.55 4.80
C ASN A 39 19.47 16.55 4.34
N ARG A 40 19.10 15.35 3.89
CA ARG A 40 20.06 14.35 3.38
C ARG A 40 20.62 14.77 2.02
N GLY A 41 21.89 14.48 1.75
CA GLY A 41 22.52 14.78 0.45
C GLY A 41 21.98 13.88 -0.66
N HIS A 42 22.00 14.31 -1.93
CA HIS A 42 21.41 13.56 -3.05
C HIS A 42 21.92 12.11 -3.19
N MET A 43 23.22 11.87 -2.94
CA MET A 43 23.79 10.51 -2.96
C MET A 43 23.22 9.62 -1.85
N GLU A 44 22.89 10.20 -0.69
CA GLU A 44 22.27 9.47 0.43
C GLU A 44 20.81 9.13 0.14
N ARG A 45 20.19 9.78 -0.85
CA ARG A 45 18.81 9.52 -1.29
C ARG A 45 18.72 8.50 -2.43
N LEU A 46 19.84 8.13 -3.05
CA LEU A 46 19.83 7.11 -4.08
C LEU A 46 19.75 5.71 -3.45
N ARG A 47 18.80 4.89 -3.90
CA ARG A 47 18.74 3.45 -3.57
C ARG A 47 18.41 2.64 -4.81
N GLU A 48 19.04 1.48 -4.92
CA GLU A 48 18.70 0.50 -5.95
C GLU A 48 17.73 -0.55 -5.39
N ILE A 49 16.62 -0.77 -6.09
CA ILE A 49 15.58 -1.74 -5.73
C ILE A 49 15.24 -2.52 -7.00
N GLY A 50 15.47 -3.83 -6.99
CA GLY A 50 15.21 -4.69 -8.15
C GLY A 50 15.94 -4.24 -9.43
N GLY A 51 17.19 -3.78 -9.31
CA GLY A 51 17.97 -3.28 -10.45
C GLY A 51 17.54 -1.92 -11.00
N THR A 52 16.56 -1.26 -10.38
CA THR A 52 16.12 0.09 -10.74
C THR A 52 16.57 1.08 -9.68
N SER A 53 17.09 2.24 -10.14
CA SER A 53 17.46 3.34 -9.25
C SER A 53 16.24 4.15 -8.82
N TYR A 54 16.18 4.50 -7.55
CA TYR A 54 15.14 5.34 -6.96
C TYR A 54 15.77 6.47 -6.16
N TRP A 55 15.10 7.61 -6.18
CA TRP A 55 15.38 8.78 -5.34
C TRP A 55 14.11 9.20 -4.61
N TYR A 56 14.26 10.12 -3.65
CA TYR A 56 13.14 10.93 -3.21
C TYR A 56 13.53 12.40 -3.17
N ASN A 57 12.49 13.21 -3.17
CA ASN A 57 12.55 14.63 -2.92
C ASN A 57 11.45 14.98 -1.91
N VAL A 58 11.77 15.87 -0.96
CA VAL A 58 10.77 16.39 -0.01
C VAL A 58 10.44 17.81 -0.45
N GLN A 59 9.16 18.07 -0.74
CA GLN A 59 8.68 19.40 -1.11
C GLN A 59 7.77 19.93 -0.03
N THR A 60 8.02 21.17 0.37
CA THR A 60 7.11 21.90 1.25
C THR A 60 6.05 22.61 0.41
N HIS A 61 4.79 22.33 0.68
CA HIS A 61 3.64 23.01 0.07
C HIS A 61 2.71 23.51 1.16
N ASP A 62 2.41 24.81 1.16
CA ASP A 62 1.58 25.47 2.18
C ASP A 62 1.97 25.15 3.64
N GLY A 63 3.28 24.96 3.88
CA GLY A 63 3.85 24.66 5.19
C GLY A 63 3.85 23.17 5.58
N GLU A 64 3.41 22.29 4.68
CA GLU A 64 3.41 20.85 4.87
C GLU A 64 4.41 20.16 3.95
N ASP A 65 5.20 19.25 4.52
CA ASP A 65 6.18 18.47 3.76
C ASP A 65 5.51 17.28 3.09
N VAL A 66 5.85 17.08 1.82
CA VAL A 66 5.31 16.03 0.95
C VAL A 66 6.47 15.23 0.37
N PHE A 67 6.32 13.91 0.31
CA PHE A 67 7.34 13.02 -0.21
C PHE A 67 7.07 12.70 -1.68
N VAL A 68 7.99 13.09 -2.55
CA VAL A 68 7.97 12.83 -3.99
C VAL A 68 8.92 11.67 -4.26
N PHE A 69 8.38 10.52 -4.63
CA PHE A 69 9.15 9.30 -4.84
C PHE A 69 9.46 9.11 -6.33
N LEU A 70 10.75 9.01 -6.65
CA LEU A 70 11.28 9.09 -8.01
C LEU A 70 11.81 7.71 -8.43
N ARG A 71 11.44 7.26 -9.62
CA ARG A 71 11.94 6.03 -10.25
C ARG A 71 12.69 6.38 -11.52
N HIS A 72 13.91 5.86 -11.66
CA HIS A 72 14.72 5.98 -12.86
C HIS A 72 14.00 5.39 -14.09
N ARG A 73 14.23 6.02 -15.24
CA ARG A 73 13.83 5.53 -16.56
C ARG A 73 14.95 5.77 -17.55
N ASP A 74 15.05 4.90 -18.55
CA ASP A 74 15.96 5.13 -19.67
C ASP A 74 15.44 6.24 -20.61
N GLU A 75 14.11 6.43 -20.63
CA GLU A 75 13.41 7.46 -21.38
C GLU A 75 12.16 7.95 -20.61
N GLY A 76 11.84 9.24 -20.70
CA GLY A 76 10.71 9.80 -19.97
C GLY A 76 10.33 11.23 -20.37
N VAL A 77 9.21 11.68 -19.81
CA VAL A 77 8.70 13.05 -20.00
C VAL A 77 9.17 14.01 -18.91
N SER A 78 9.75 13.50 -17.83
CA SER A 78 10.24 14.29 -16.70
C SER A 78 11.68 13.88 -16.40
N SER A 79 12.49 14.84 -15.99
CA SER A 79 13.86 14.63 -15.55
C SER A 79 14.05 15.11 -14.12
N TYR A 80 15.06 14.61 -13.42
CA TYR A 80 15.37 15.03 -12.05
C TYR A 80 16.71 15.75 -12.02
N ASN A 81 16.69 17.04 -11.70
CA ASN A 81 17.90 17.82 -11.49
C ASN A 81 18.43 17.55 -10.07
N LEU A 82 19.50 16.76 -9.98
CA LEU A 82 20.12 16.33 -8.73
C LEU A 82 20.72 17.50 -7.92
N ILE A 83 21.16 18.56 -8.61
CA ILE A 83 21.79 19.73 -7.98
C ILE A 83 20.71 20.66 -7.42
N ALA A 84 19.69 20.96 -8.23
CA ALA A 84 18.59 21.82 -7.83
C ALA A 84 17.57 21.11 -6.93
N ASP A 85 17.68 19.78 -6.80
CA ASP A 85 16.76 18.91 -6.08
C ASP A 85 15.31 19.12 -6.56
N LYS A 86 15.11 19.08 -7.87
CA LYS A 86 13.83 19.42 -8.53
C LYS A 86 13.51 18.48 -9.68
N VAL A 87 12.23 18.15 -9.80
CA VAL A 87 11.67 17.47 -10.97
C VAL A 87 11.37 18.52 -12.03
N ILE A 88 11.84 18.31 -13.26
CA ILE A 88 11.64 19.19 -14.40
C ILE A 88 10.77 18.46 -15.42
N GLU A 89 9.75 19.13 -15.93
CA GLU A 89 8.77 18.58 -16.86
C GLU A 89 9.10 18.98 -18.30
N ASN A 90 9.09 18.01 -19.23
CA ASN A 90 9.32 18.18 -20.67
C ASN A 90 10.69 18.77 -21.04
N ASP A 91 11.76 18.34 -20.39
CA ASP A 91 13.12 18.79 -20.66
C ASP A 91 13.90 17.74 -21.48
N PRO A 92 14.57 18.10 -22.59
CA PRO A 92 15.50 17.19 -23.26
C PRO A 92 16.66 16.76 -22.34
N VAL A 93 17.18 15.54 -22.58
CA VAL A 93 18.27 14.92 -21.81
C VAL A 93 19.44 15.88 -21.60
N ASP A 94 19.82 16.05 -20.33
CA ASP A 94 21.16 16.47 -19.94
C ASP A 94 21.76 15.33 -19.11
N VAL A 95 23.07 15.09 -19.21
CA VAL A 95 23.77 13.96 -18.53
C VAL A 95 23.59 14.04 -17.01
N ASP A 96 23.39 15.24 -16.48
CA ASP A 96 23.15 15.51 -15.06
C ASP A 96 21.67 15.45 -14.63
N ARG A 97 20.77 15.04 -15.55
CA ARG A 97 19.31 15.01 -15.35
C ARG A 97 18.73 13.67 -15.81
N PRO A 98 18.83 12.60 -14.98
CA PRO A 98 18.23 11.32 -15.32
C PRO A 98 16.72 11.46 -15.54
N TYR A 99 16.17 10.70 -16.49
CA TYR A 99 14.72 10.61 -16.64
C TYR A 99 14.11 9.90 -15.44
N VAL A 100 12.99 10.46 -14.98
CA VAL A 100 12.27 9.93 -13.84
C VAL A 100 10.78 9.89 -14.08
N GLU A 101 10.14 8.91 -13.46
CA GLU A 101 8.71 8.88 -13.22
C GLU A 101 8.48 9.01 -11.71
N TYR A 102 7.45 9.74 -11.30
CA TYR A 102 7.27 10.05 -9.89
C TYR A 102 5.87 9.78 -9.37
N SER A 103 5.84 9.45 -8.08
CA SER A 103 4.62 9.31 -7.28
C SER A 103 4.67 10.33 -6.15
N VAL A 104 3.52 10.88 -5.77
CA VAL A 104 3.40 11.85 -4.69
C VAL A 104 2.72 11.19 -3.50
N VAL A 105 3.33 11.37 -2.33
CA VAL A 105 2.92 10.79 -1.06
C VAL A 105 2.74 11.93 -0.06
N LYS A 106 1.53 12.06 0.49
CA LYS A 106 1.25 13.02 1.56
C LYS A 106 0.71 12.29 2.78
N PHE A 107 1.45 12.36 3.88
CA PHE A 107 1.08 11.73 5.14
C PHE A 107 -0.01 12.53 5.85
N ILE A 108 -0.99 11.82 6.39
CA ILE A 108 -2.12 12.43 7.09
C ILE A 108 -1.71 12.65 8.55
N SER A 109 -1.70 13.92 8.96
CA SER A 109 -1.28 14.33 10.30
C SER A 109 -2.04 13.58 11.41
N GLY A 110 -1.31 13.15 12.43
CA GLY A 110 -1.88 12.41 13.57
C GLY A 110 -2.26 10.96 13.27
N THR A 111 -1.87 10.42 12.12
CA THR A 111 -2.14 9.02 11.75
C THR A 111 -0.91 8.36 11.13
N ASN A 112 -0.97 7.04 10.94
CA ASN A 112 0.01 6.28 10.16
C ASN A 112 -0.39 6.10 8.69
N LYS A 113 -1.37 6.89 8.22
CA LYS A 113 -1.96 6.79 6.88
C LYS A 113 -1.42 7.88 5.95
N PHE A 114 -1.47 7.62 4.65
CA PHE A 114 -1.08 8.59 3.63
C PHE A 114 -1.91 8.45 2.35
N GLY A 115 -2.10 9.58 1.68
CA GLY A 115 -2.62 9.62 0.32
C GLY A 115 -1.49 9.45 -0.70
N PHE A 116 -1.80 8.74 -1.78
CA PHE A 116 -0.83 8.35 -2.80
C PHE A 116 -1.38 8.59 -4.20
N VAL A 117 -0.60 9.30 -5.03
CA VAL A 117 -0.95 9.59 -6.43
C VAL A 117 0.20 9.22 -7.35
N LEU A 118 -0.14 8.49 -8.41
CA LEU A 118 0.79 8.13 -9.47
C LEU A 118 0.87 9.23 -10.54
N GLY A 119 2.09 9.61 -10.92
CA GLY A 119 2.34 10.47 -12.07
C GLY A 119 1.86 9.83 -13.37
N SER A 120 2.23 8.57 -13.57
CA SER A 120 1.88 7.70 -14.69
C SER A 120 1.78 6.24 -14.23
N ASN A 121 1.48 5.33 -15.16
CA ASN A 121 1.49 3.89 -14.86
C ASN A 121 2.89 3.33 -14.59
N ALA A 122 3.95 4.02 -15.02
CA ALA A 122 5.34 3.60 -14.82
C ALA A 122 5.95 4.13 -13.51
N SER A 123 5.27 5.05 -12.82
CA SER A 123 5.74 5.62 -11.56
C SER A 123 5.93 4.58 -10.47
N ALA A 124 6.78 4.91 -9.50
CA ALA A 124 7.10 4.05 -8.36
C ALA A 124 5.83 3.64 -7.59
N ARG A 125 5.76 2.39 -7.14
CA ARG A 125 4.61 1.85 -6.40
C ARG A 125 4.91 1.80 -4.90
N THR A 126 3.87 1.53 -4.11
CA THR A 126 3.99 1.45 -2.65
C THR A 126 4.91 0.33 -2.17
N ALA A 127 5.04 -0.76 -2.93
CA ALA A 127 5.99 -1.82 -2.62
C ALA A 127 7.47 -1.38 -2.76
N SER A 128 7.78 -0.63 -3.82
CA SER A 128 9.11 -0.02 -3.96
C SER A 128 9.32 1.08 -2.92
N LEU A 129 8.27 1.81 -2.50
CA LEU A 129 8.34 2.79 -1.41
C LEU A 129 8.65 2.12 -0.07
N GLN A 130 7.97 1.02 0.27
CA GLN A 130 8.25 0.23 1.48
C GLN A 130 9.72 -0.24 1.48
N SER A 131 10.15 -0.85 0.38
CA SER A 131 11.52 -1.32 0.22
C SER A 131 12.53 -0.17 0.34
N TYR A 132 12.18 1.01 -0.19
CA TYR A 132 13.01 2.21 -0.09
C TYR A 132 13.13 2.69 1.35
N LEU A 133 12.01 2.85 2.06
CA LEU A 133 12.00 3.36 3.44
C LEU A 133 12.76 2.42 4.39
N ASN A 134 12.60 1.11 4.22
CA ASN A 134 13.35 0.10 4.99
C ASN A 134 14.86 0.18 4.71
N LYS A 135 15.27 0.37 3.45
CA LYS A 135 16.70 0.55 3.08
C LYS A 135 17.28 1.94 3.41
N ALA A 136 16.43 2.89 3.78
CA ALA A 136 16.86 4.25 4.13
C ALA A 136 17.19 4.37 5.62
N ASP A 137 17.06 3.28 6.39
CA ASP A 137 17.30 3.20 7.84
C ASP A 137 16.62 4.35 8.59
N ILE A 138 15.37 4.63 8.22
CA ILE A 138 14.56 5.70 8.83
C ILE A 138 13.97 5.22 10.16
N PHE A 139 13.62 3.95 10.22
CA PHE A 139 12.98 3.29 11.35
C PHE A 139 13.96 2.31 12.01
N SER A 140 13.79 2.07 13.31
CA SER A 140 14.58 1.07 14.05
C SER A 140 14.22 -0.36 13.65
N GLU A 141 13.00 -0.56 13.15
CA GLU A 141 12.47 -1.84 12.69
C GLU A 141 11.93 -1.68 11.26
N GLU A 142 11.87 -2.78 10.51
CA GLU A 142 11.27 -2.77 9.18
C GLU A 142 9.77 -2.47 9.27
N ILE A 143 9.27 -1.65 8.35
CA ILE A 143 7.85 -1.36 8.21
C ILE A 143 7.26 -2.13 7.03
N THR A 144 5.93 -2.27 7.06
CA THR A 144 5.13 -2.66 5.90
C THR A 144 4.22 -1.53 5.46
N ILE A 145 3.84 -1.52 4.17
CA ILE A 145 2.87 -0.58 3.62
C ILE A 145 1.70 -1.37 3.06
N GLY A 146 0.56 -1.27 3.74
CA GLY A 146 -0.68 -1.92 3.35
C GLY A 146 -1.69 -0.92 2.75
N PRO A 147 -2.61 -1.37 1.88
CA PRO A 147 -3.75 -0.55 1.49
C PRO A 147 -4.63 -0.21 2.70
N ASP A 148 -5.16 1.01 2.73
CA ASP A 148 -6.19 1.38 3.73
C ASP A 148 -7.55 0.87 3.24
N TRP A 149 -8.17 0.02 4.04
CA TRP A 149 -9.37 -0.72 3.68
C TRP A 149 -10.62 -0.02 4.19
N GLY A 150 -11.72 -0.14 3.44
CA GLY A 150 -13.02 0.01 4.08
C GLY A 150 -13.18 -1.04 5.18
N ALA A 151 -13.53 -0.62 6.41
CA ALA A 151 -13.57 -1.48 7.60
C ALA A 151 -14.33 -2.81 7.37
N ASP A 152 -15.47 -2.78 6.68
CA ASP A 152 -16.32 -3.96 6.43
C ASP A 152 -15.58 -5.07 5.67
N ALA A 153 -14.84 -4.73 4.61
CA ALA A 153 -14.20 -5.73 3.76
C ALA A 153 -13.07 -6.45 4.49
N LYS A 154 -12.23 -5.69 5.20
CA LYS A 154 -11.11 -6.22 5.98
C LYS A 154 -11.60 -7.13 7.10
N GLU A 155 -12.56 -6.66 7.88
CA GLU A 155 -13.16 -7.44 8.99
C GLU A 155 -13.73 -8.76 8.49
N ARG A 156 -14.43 -8.75 7.35
CA ARG A 156 -15.02 -9.96 6.79
C ARG A 156 -14.01 -10.98 6.30
N ILE A 157 -12.86 -10.53 5.79
CA ILE A 157 -11.76 -11.45 5.42
C ILE A 157 -11.10 -12.03 6.67
N LEU A 158 -10.81 -11.18 7.67
CA LEU A 158 -10.18 -11.61 8.92
C LEU A 158 -11.09 -12.55 9.75
N ALA A 159 -12.39 -12.30 9.75
CA ALA A 159 -13.39 -13.12 10.43
C ALA A 159 -13.80 -14.38 9.65
N ALA A 160 -13.38 -14.54 8.38
CA ALA A 160 -13.75 -15.70 7.59
C ALA A 160 -13.09 -16.98 8.12
N GLU A 161 -13.90 -17.97 8.48
CA GLU A 161 -13.39 -19.31 8.83
C GLU A 161 -12.96 -20.10 7.59
N GLU A 162 -13.61 -19.88 6.44
CA GLU A 162 -13.40 -20.65 5.23
C GLU A 162 -13.40 -19.75 3.99
N ALA A 163 -12.59 -20.11 2.99
CA ALA A 163 -12.58 -19.49 1.67
C ALA A 163 -12.62 -20.57 0.57
N VAL A 164 -13.41 -20.34 -0.46
CA VAL A 164 -13.58 -21.25 -1.61
C VAL A 164 -12.41 -21.13 -2.58
N SER A 165 -11.97 -19.89 -2.81
CA SER A 165 -10.80 -19.59 -3.62
C SER A 165 -10.20 -18.25 -3.23
N PHE A 166 -8.89 -18.15 -3.43
CA PHE A 166 -8.12 -16.93 -3.28
C PHE A 166 -7.24 -16.75 -4.52
N GLU A 167 -7.27 -15.55 -5.10
CA GLU A 167 -6.44 -15.16 -6.23
C GLU A 167 -5.62 -13.94 -5.83
N VAL A 168 -4.33 -13.96 -6.19
CA VAL A 168 -3.45 -12.79 -6.04
C VAL A 168 -2.56 -12.64 -7.27
N VAL A 169 -2.38 -11.40 -7.71
CA VAL A 169 -1.44 -10.99 -8.77
C VAL A 169 -0.36 -10.11 -8.15
N LEU A 170 0.87 -10.59 -8.24
CA LEU A 170 2.07 -9.94 -7.71
C LEU A 170 2.95 -9.45 -8.86
N GLU A 171 3.61 -8.32 -8.66
CA GLU A 171 4.63 -7.77 -9.56
C GLU A 171 6.01 -8.02 -8.92
N PRO A 172 7.13 -7.88 -9.64
CA PRO A 172 8.46 -8.16 -9.10
C PRO A 172 8.77 -7.35 -7.84
N ASP A 173 8.33 -6.08 -7.81
CA ASP A 173 8.45 -5.17 -6.65
C ASP A 173 7.66 -5.66 -5.42
N HIS A 174 6.57 -6.42 -5.61
CA HIS A 174 5.82 -7.01 -4.50
C HIS A 174 6.52 -8.26 -3.94
N LEU A 175 7.18 -9.03 -4.81
CA LEU A 175 7.89 -10.25 -4.42
C LEU A 175 9.20 -9.99 -3.68
N SER A 176 9.85 -8.85 -3.93
CA SER A 176 11.01 -8.42 -3.16
C SER A 176 10.64 -7.97 -1.74
N ALA A 177 9.40 -7.52 -1.52
CA ALA A 177 8.88 -7.11 -0.22
C ALA A 177 8.37 -8.29 0.64
N ILE A 178 8.08 -9.46 0.04
CA ILE A 178 7.64 -10.66 0.76
C ILE A 178 8.87 -11.42 1.27
N GLN A 179 9.24 -11.23 2.54
CA GLN A 179 10.24 -12.05 3.21
C GLN A 179 9.56 -13.32 3.78
N SER A 180 9.51 -14.43 3.04
CA SER A 180 9.23 -15.73 3.67
C SER A 180 9.99 -16.89 3.02
N SER A 181 10.53 -17.75 3.89
CA SER A 181 11.51 -18.81 3.61
C SER A 181 10.90 -20.22 3.56
N SER A 182 9.62 -20.39 3.20
CA SER A 182 9.03 -21.74 3.10
C SER A 182 7.78 -21.85 2.20
N GLY A 183 7.80 -22.83 1.29
CA GLY A 183 6.64 -23.37 0.53
C GLY A 183 6.03 -22.44 -0.52
N VAL A 184 5.52 -22.99 -1.64
CA VAL A 184 4.82 -22.38 -2.83
C VAL A 184 5.50 -21.16 -3.52
N PHE A 185 6.23 -20.35 -2.77
CA PHE A 185 6.94 -19.12 -3.12
C PHE A 185 8.44 -19.35 -3.35
N ALA A 186 8.90 -20.60 -3.40
CA ALA A 186 10.25 -20.94 -3.90
C ALA A 186 10.47 -20.42 -5.35
N THR A 187 9.39 -20.17 -6.08
CA THR A 187 9.39 -19.54 -7.41
C THR A 187 9.61 -18.02 -7.36
N SER A 188 9.62 -17.40 -6.18
CA SER A 188 9.84 -15.95 -6.02
C SER A 188 11.20 -15.52 -6.52
N ASP A 189 12.25 -16.34 -6.35
CA ASP A 189 13.60 -16.01 -6.80
C ASP A 189 13.73 -15.97 -8.34
N ILE A 190 12.98 -16.83 -9.04
CA ILE A 190 12.91 -16.79 -10.52
C ILE A 190 12.28 -15.48 -11.00
N ILE A 191 11.30 -14.95 -10.27
CA ILE A 191 10.58 -13.74 -10.68
C ILE A 191 11.27 -12.46 -10.20
N LYS A 192 12.00 -12.50 -9.07
CA LYS A 192 12.90 -11.40 -8.67
C LYS A 192 13.94 -11.11 -9.75
N SER A 193 14.35 -12.13 -10.52
CA SER A 193 15.25 -11.99 -11.68
C SER A 193 14.54 -11.73 -13.01
N ALA A 194 13.20 -11.76 -13.03
CA ALA A 194 12.44 -11.55 -14.26
C ALA A 194 12.35 -10.06 -14.61
N PRO A 195 12.16 -9.71 -15.90
CA PRO A 195 11.94 -8.33 -16.31
C PRO A 195 10.79 -7.68 -15.55
N SER A 196 10.88 -6.37 -15.29
CA SER A 196 9.88 -5.60 -14.53
C SER A 196 8.46 -5.60 -15.14
N SER A 197 8.27 -6.16 -16.33
CA SER A 197 6.98 -6.33 -17.00
C SER A 197 6.28 -7.66 -16.68
N LEU A 198 6.93 -8.57 -15.96
CA LEU A 198 6.39 -9.89 -15.65
C LEU A 198 5.61 -9.88 -14.33
N SER A 199 4.37 -10.36 -14.33
CA SER A 199 3.56 -10.54 -13.12
C SER A 199 3.30 -12.03 -12.83
N LEU A 200 3.18 -12.37 -11.56
CA LEU A 200 2.83 -13.71 -11.09
C LEU A 200 1.38 -13.72 -10.62
N ARG A 201 0.57 -14.62 -11.19
CA ARG A 201 -0.78 -14.91 -10.70
C ARG A 201 -0.79 -16.23 -9.95
N LEU A 202 -1.20 -16.19 -8.68
CA LEU A 202 -1.44 -17.36 -7.85
C LEU A 202 -2.94 -17.55 -7.66
N GLU A 203 -3.44 -18.76 -7.90
CA GLU A 203 -4.84 -19.12 -7.67
C GLU A 203 -4.89 -20.36 -6.76
N PHE A 204 -5.46 -20.19 -5.57
CA PHE A 204 -5.76 -21.26 -4.63
C PHE A 204 -7.25 -21.55 -4.71
N LYS A 205 -7.62 -22.83 -4.90
CA LYS A 205 -9.01 -23.20 -5.13
C LYS A 205 -9.32 -24.59 -4.62
N SER A 206 -10.38 -24.69 -3.81
CA SER A 206 -10.99 -25.98 -3.49
C SER A 206 -11.77 -26.47 -4.71
N LYS A 207 -11.35 -27.59 -5.30
CA LYS A 207 -12.07 -28.23 -6.42
C LYS A 207 -13.31 -28.97 -5.89
N GLY A 208 -14.43 -28.89 -6.62
CA GLY A 208 -15.66 -29.65 -6.32
C GLY A 208 -16.83 -28.82 -5.78
N ARG A 209 -17.91 -29.50 -5.37
CA ARG A 209 -19.02 -28.88 -4.62
C ARG A 209 -18.52 -28.54 -3.21
N ILE A 210 -19.11 -27.54 -2.56
CA ILE A 210 -18.79 -27.23 -1.16
C ILE A 210 -19.33 -28.38 -0.29
N VAL A 211 -18.46 -29.34 0.03
CA VAL A 211 -18.75 -30.49 0.89
C VAL A 211 -17.93 -30.38 2.17
N LYS A 212 -18.45 -30.93 3.28
CA LYS A 212 -17.76 -30.93 4.59
C LYS A 212 -16.35 -31.53 4.55
N ALA A 213 -16.11 -32.50 3.66
CA ALA A 213 -14.82 -33.17 3.54
C ALA A 213 -13.66 -32.24 3.09
N ASP A 214 -13.96 -31.12 2.43
CA ASP A 214 -12.94 -30.14 2.00
C ASP A 214 -12.86 -28.92 2.94
N ALA A 215 -13.45 -28.97 4.14
CA ALA A 215 -13.44 -27.86 5.10
C ALA A 215 -12.03 -27.43 5.49
N GLU A 216 -11.12 -28.39 5.72
CA GLU A 216 -9.72 -28.13 6.09
C GLU A 216 -8.99 -27.33 5.01
N LYS A 217 -9.09 -27.74 3.73
CA LYS A 217 -8.51 -26.98 2.60
C LYS A 217 -9.10 -25.57 2.49
N ARG A 218 -10.40 -25.39 2.75
CA ARG A 218 -11.02 -24.07 2.70
C ARG A 218 -10.57 -23.18 3.85
N ARG A 219 -10.28 -23.74 5.02
CA ARG A 219 -9.63 -23.02 6.12
C ARG A 219 -8.21 -22.60 5.75
N GLU A 220 -7.42 -23.50 5.15
CA GLU A 220 -6.08 -23.16 4.65
C GLU A 220 -6.12 -22.00 3.64
N ILE A 221 -7.07 -22.02 2.69
CA ILE A 221 -7.24 -20.92 1.73
C ILE A 221 -7.62 -19.61 2.45
N ALA A 222 -8.45 -19.68 3.49
CA ALA A 222 -8.82 -18.51 4.28
C ALA A 222 -7.61 -17.93 5.03
N GLU A 223 -6.81 -18.77 5.67
CA GLU A 223 -5.58 -18.36 6.37
C GLU A 223 -4.57 -17.73 5.40
N ILE A 224 -4.40 -18.30 4.19
CA ILE A 224 -3.60 -17.67 3.15
C ILE A 224 -4.18 -16.30 2.79
N ALA A 225 -5.49 -16.19 2.52
CA ALA A 225 -6.10 -14.90 2.17
C ALA A 225 -5.91 -13.84 3.26
N LYS A 226 -6.02 -14.22 4.55
CA LYS A 226 -5.80 -13.34 5.71
C LYS A 226 -4.37 -12.80 5.74
N ALA A 227 -3.36 -13.65 5.48
CA ALA A 227 -1.96 -13.24 5.42
C ALA A 227 -1.69 -12.19 4.32
N TYR A 228 -2.53 -12.13 3.28
CA TYR A 228 -2.40 -11.18 2.18
C TYR A 228 -3.21 -9.88 2.35
N VAL A 229 -4.05 -9.76 3.38
CA VAL A 229 -4.90 -8.57 3.60
C VAL A 229 -4.09 -7.29 3.72
N ASN A 230 -2.93 -7.34 4.37
CA ASN A 230 -2.08 -6.16 4.58
C ASN A 230 -0.95 -6.03 3.55
N LEU A 231 -0.85 -6.97 2.60
CA LEU A 231 0.23 -6.95 1.61
C LEU A 231 -0.17 -6.14 0.37
N PRO A 232 0.75 -5.34 -0.18
CA PRO A 232 0.51 -4.67 -1.45
C PRO A 232 0.44 -5.73 -2.57
N ALA A 233 -0.66 -5.74 -3.31
CA ALA A 233 -0.86 -6.61 -4.47
C ALA A 233 -1.46 -5.80 -5.63
N MET A 234 -1.11 -6.17 -6.86
CA MET A 234 -1.70 -5.55 -8.05
C MET A 234 -3.19 -5.85 -8.15
N ARG A 235 -3.57 -7.10 -7.83
CA ARG A 235 -4.94 -7.57 -7.69
C ARG A 235 -4.98 -8.65 -6.64
N ALA A 236 -6.03 -8.67 -5.83
CA ALA A 236 -6.36 -9.82 -5.02
C ALA A 236 -7.88 -9.97 -4.90
N ALA A 237 -8.36 -11.20 -4.79
CA ALA A 237 -9.77 -11.47 -4.58
C ALA A 237 -9.92 -12.76 -3.78
N VAL A 238 -10.78 -12.73 -2.77
CA VAL A 238 -11.19 -13.92 -2.03
C VAL A 238 -12.67 -14.19 -2.27
N TYR A 239 -13.00 -15.47 -2.39
CA TYR A 239 -14.37 -15.94 -2.55
C TYR A 239 -14.79 -16.66 -1.28
N LEU A 240 -15.62 -16.02 -0.48
CA LEU A 240 -16.13 -16.58 0.77
C LEU A 240 -17.39 -17.41 0.50
N PRO A 241 -17.60 -18.53 1.23
CA PRO A 241 -18.82 -19.30 1.15
C PRO A 241 -19.95 -18.55 1.85
N LYS A 242 -21.06 -18.30 1.14
CA LYS A 242 -22.26 -17.66 1.68
C LYS A 242 -23.39 -18.69 1.80
N PRO A 243 -23.80 -19.10 3.01
CA PRO A 243 -24.88 -20.06 3.16
C PRO A 243 -26.21 -19.47 2.67
N LEU A 244 -26.91 -20.22 1.82
CA LEU A 244 -28.26 -19.90 1.35
C LEU A 244 -29.30 -20.60 2.23
N LYS A 245 -30.50 -20.02 2.29
CA LYS A 245 -31.64 -20.56 3.07
C LYS A 245 -32.04 -21.99 2.70
N ASN A 246 -31.66 -22.47 1.51
CA ASN A 246 -31.95 -23.81 1.02
C ASN A 246 -30.86 -24.85 1.36
N GLY A 247 -29.91 -24.53 2.24
CA GLY A 247 -28.81 -25.41 2.61
C GLY A 247 -27.71 -25.54 1.55
N LYS A 248 -27.78 -24.78 0.45
CA LYS A 248 -26.68 -24.64 -0.52
C LYS A 248 -25.78 -23.48 -0.10
N PHE A 249 -24.62 -23.39 -0.73
CA PHE A 249 -23.69 -22.28 -0.57
C PHE A 249 -23.59 -21.51 -1.89
N ASP A 250 -23.65 -20.19 -1.80
CA ASP A 250 -23.25 -19.26 -2.84
C ASP A 250 -21.80 -18.79 -2.59
N ARG A 251 -21.25 -18.01 -3.53
CA ARG A 251 -19.92 -17.40 -3.41
C ARG A 251 -20.05 -15.90 -3.35
N GLU A 252 -19.42 -15.34 -2.34
CA GLU A 252 -19.29 -13.90 -2.21
C GLU A 252 -17.86 -13.48 -2.53
N LYS A 253 -17.70 -12.62 -3.54
CA LYS A 253 -16.39 -12.08 -3.93
C LYS A 253 -16.12 -10.84 -3.10
N ILE A 254 -15.00 -10.83 -2.38
CA ILE A 254 -14.40 -9.62 -1.82
C ILE A 254 -13.17 -9.31 -2.66
N ASP A 255 -13.25 -8.21 -3.43
CA ASP A 255 -12.15 -7.74 -4.28
C ASP A 255 -11.31 -6.71 -3.52
N PHE A 256 -10.02 -6.99 -3.41
CA PHE A 256 -9.07 -6.20 -2.63
C PHE A 256 -8.80 -4.84 -3.31
N TYR A 257 -8.90 -4.76 -4.62
CA TYR A 257 -8.74 -3.48 -5.29
C TYR A 257 -10.00 -2.61 -5.17
N GLU A 258 -11.18 -3.21 -5.28
CA GLU A 258 -12.46 -2.48 -5.20
C GLU A 258 -12.79 -1.98 -3.78
N ASN A 259 -12.27 -2.65 -2.74
CA ASN A 259 -12.51 -2.29 -1.34
C ASN A 259 -11.40 -1.44 -0.71
N GLN A 260 -10.33 -1.14 -1.45
CA GLN A 260 -9.34 -0.15 -1.02
C GLN A 260 -9.97 1.25 -1.03
N LEU A 261 -9.66 2.05 -0.02
CA LEU A 261 -10.04 3.46 0.02
C LEU A 261 -9.37 4.22 -1.13
N THR A 262 -10.16 4.50 -2.18
CA THR A 262 -9.73 5.24 -3.36
C THR A 262 -10.82 6.20 -3.81
N THR A 263 -10.44 7.36 -4.34
CA THR A 263 -11.39 8.31 -4.96
C THR A 263 -10.78 8.97 -6.19
N LYS A 264 -11.62 9.45 -7.09
CA LYS A 264 -11.21 10.19 -8.30
C LYS A 264 -11.46 11.67 -8.09
N ILE A 265 -10.39 12.45 -7.95
CA ILE A 265 -10.45 13.90 -7.82
C ILE A 265 -10.21 14.56 -9.18
N SER A 266 -11.01 15.57 -9.50
CA SER A 266 -10.81 16.40 -10.70
C SER A 266 -9.85 17.53 -10.35
N VAL A 267 -8.70 17.54 -11.02
CA VAL A 267 -7.65 18.55 -10.83
C VAL A 267 -7.57 19.45 -12.06
N VAL A 268 -7.41 20.75 -11.83
CA VAL A 268 -7.35 21.75 -12.91
C VAL A 268 -5.90 22.12 -13.17
N PHE A 269 -5.43 21.85 -14.39
CA PHE A 269 -4.09 22.27 -14.79
C PHE A 269 -4.07 23.78 -15.03
N ARG A 270 -3.43 24.52 -14.12
CA ARG A 270 -3.11 25.94 -14.31
C ARG A 270 -1.75 26.01 -14.98
N GLY A 271 -1.74 26.15 -16.31
CA GLY A 271 -0.53 26.07 -17.13
C GLY A 271 0.38 27.30 -17.08
N ASP A 272 0.21 28.16 -16.08
CA ASP A 272 0.91 29.44 -16.00
C ASP A 272 2.23 29.33 -15.20
N ASP A 273 2.48 28.21 -14.52
CA ASP A 273 3.76 27.87 -13.90
C ASP A 273 4.25 26.47 -14.35
N PRO A 274 5.23 26.41 -15.27
CA PRO A 274 5.70 25.14 -15.84
C PRO A 274 6.54 24.30 -14.87
N GLU A 275 7.11 24.87 -13.80
CA GLU A 275 8.13 24.18 -12.98
C GLU A 275 7.57 23.38 -11.80
N SER A 276 6.30 23.55 -11.41
CA SER A 276 5.75 22.89 -10.20
C SER A 276 4.27 22.48 -10.28
N SER A 277 3.60 22.70 -11.43
CA SER A 277 2.14 22.60 -11.52
C SER A 277 1.59 21.20 -11.28
N LYS A 278 2.27 20.12 -11.73
CA LYS A 278 1.73 18.75 -11.59
C LYS A 278 1.84 18.20 -10.17
N ILE A 279 2.98 18.37 -9.50
CA ILE A 279 3.17 17.89 -8.11
C ILE A 279 2.19 18.62 -7.19
N ARG A 280 2.07 19.94 -7.33
CA ARG A 280 1.06 20.74 -6.62
C ARG A 280 -0.36 20.20 -6.84
N MET A 281 -0.73 19.92 -8.09
CA MET A 281 -2.05 19.34 -8.38
C MET A 281 -2.26 17.97 -7.72
N TYR A 282 -1.23 17.15 -7.55
CA TYR A 282 -1.35 15.87 -6.87
C TYR A 282 -1.51 16.05 -5.36
N ILE A 283 -0.85 17.06 -4.78
CA ILE A 283 -1.03 17.46 -3.38
C ILE A 283 -2.47 17.92 -3.16
N GLU A 284 -2.95 18.87 -3.98
CA GLU A 284 -4.34 19.35 -3.93
C GLU A 284 -5.36 18.21 -4.12
N ALA A 285 -5.04 17.22 -4.96
CA ALA A 285 -5.89 16.04 -5.12
C ALA A 285 -5.95 15.21 -3.83
N ILE A 286 -4.81 14.98 -3.17
CA ILE A 286 -4.76 14.23 -1.93
C ILE A 286 -5.54 14.97 -0.83
N ASP A 287 -5.42 16.29 -0.75
CA ASP A 287 -6.14 17.09 0.24
C ASP A 287 -7.65 17.01 0.06
N ALA A 288 -8.13 17.22 -1.17
CA ALA A 288 -9.55 17.10 -1.49
C ALA A 288 -10.07 15.67 -1.25
N ALA A 289 -9.26 14.64 -1.54
CA ALA A 289 -9.61 13.25 -1.27
C ALA A 289 -9.67 12.95 0.24
N THR A 290 -8.74 13.53 1.01
CA THR A 290 -8.68 13.36 2.47
C THR A 290 -9.89 14.00 3.13
N GLU A 291 -10.29 15.21 2.68
CA GLU A 291 -11.51 15.86 3.14
C GLU A 291 -12.76 15.03 2.78
N GLN A 292 -12.85 14.54 1.54
CA GLN A 292 -13.99 13.74 1.09
C GLN A 292 -14.13 12.42 1.86
N LEU A 293 -13.03 11.80 2.27
CA LEU A 293 -12.99 10.50 2.95
C LEU A 293 -12.65 10.62 4.45
N HIS A 294 -12.74 11.81 5.03
CA HIS A 294 -12.33 12.11 6.41
C HIS A 294 -12.86 11.09 7.42
N ASP A 295 -14.17 10.85 7.42
CA ASP A 295 -14.82 9.91 8.36
C ASP A 295 -14.35 8.46 8.20
N GLN A 296 -13.75 8.08 7.08
CA GLN A 296 -13.22 6.72 6.87
C GLN A 296 -11.74 6.65 7.27
N LEU A 297 -10.98 7.72 7.00
CA LEU A 297 -9.54 7.78 7.29
C LEU A 297 -9.25 7.90 8.79
N PHE A 298 -10.05 8.69 9.51
CA PHE A 298 -9.85 8.97 10.94
C PHE A 298 -10.69 8.08 11.87
N ARG A 299 -11.31 7.01 11.34
CA ARG A 299 -11.95 6.00 12.20
C ARG A 299 -10.86 5.24 12.96
N PRO A 300 -10.98 5.06 14.29
CA PRO A 300 -10.12 4.14 14.99
C PRO A 300 -10.36 2.73 14.43
N ASP A 301 -9.28 2.01 14.13
CA ASP A 301 -9.34 0.59 13.79
C ASP A 301 -10.02 -0.13 14.97
N VAL A 302 -11.25 -0.59 14.78
CA VAL A 302 -12.10 -1.20 15.83
C VAL A 302 -11.46 -2.47 16.43
N LEU A 303 -10.39 -2.97 15.81
CA LEU A 303 -9.71 -4.21 16.16
C LEU A 303 -8.49 -4.04 17.09
N SER A 304 -8.16 -2.82 17.54
CA SER A 304 -7.12 -2.62 18.57
C SER A 304 -7.63 -2.83 20.01
N VAL A 305 -8.89 -3.22 20.20
CA VAL A 305 -9.35 -3.70 21.51
C VAL A 305 -8.70 -5.06 21.76
N GLY A 306 -7.61 -5.03 22.53
CA GLY A 306 -6.75 -6.17 22.82
C GLY A 306 -7.53 -7.42 23.20
N TRP A 307 -7.21 -8.51 22.50
CA TRP A 307 -7.61 -9.88 22.85
C TRP A 307 -7.18 -10.27 24.28
N ASP A 308 -6.29 -9.51 24.91
CA ASP A 308 -5.85 -9.69 26.30
C ASP A 308 -6.92 -9.33 27.35
N SER A 309 -7.99 -8.62 26.96
CA SER A 309 -9.10 -8.27 27.86
C SER A 309 -10.21 -9.32 27.95
N ILE A 310 -10.23 -10.31 27.05
CA ILE A 310 -11.29 -11.36 27.03
C ILE A 310 -10.80 -12.68 27.66
N VAL A 311 -9.49 -12.88 27.83
CA VAL A 311 -8.94 -14.09 28.46
C VAL A 311 -8.78 -13.94 29.98
N SER A 312 -8.78 -12.72 30.52
CA SER A 312 -8.67 -12.47 31.96
C SER A 312 -9.98 -12.67 32.73
N GLU A 313 -11.16 -12.52 32.11
CA GLU A 313 -12.46 -12.75 32.78
C GLU A 313 -12.97 -14.20 32.74
N VAL A 314 -12.37 -15.09 31.93
CA VAL A 314 -12.79 -16.51 31.85
C VAL A 314 -11.97 -17.42 32.79
N VAL A 315 -10.81 -16.96 33.29
CA VAL A 315 -9.92 -17.76 34.15
C VAL A 315 -10.17 -17.56 35.65
N GLU A 316 -10.88 -16.50 36.07
CA GLU A 316 -11.20 -16.28 37.51
C GLU A 316 -12.50 -16.96 37.98
N GLY A 317 -13.27 -17.57 37.06
CA GLY A 317 -14.61 -18.08 37.37
C GLY A 317 -14.72 -19.54 37.84
N HIS A 318 -13.68 -20.39 37.70
CA HIS A 318 -13.82 -21.86 37.88
C HIS A 318 -12.72 -22.48 38.76
N GLY A 319 -12.46 -21.87 39.92
CA GLY A 319 -11.43 -22.32 40.86
C GLY A 319 -11.86 -22.43 42.32
N ARG A 320 -13.07 -22.92 42.64
CA ARG A 320 -13.41 -23.33 44.01
C ARG A 320 -14.28 -24.59 44.08
N GLN A 321 -13.61 -25.73 44.02
CA GLN A 321 -13.97 -26.94 44.78
C GLN A 321 -12.71 -27.81 44.80
N ILE A 322 -12.08 -28.02 45.95
CA ILE A 322 -12.04 -29.31 46.65
C ILE A 322 -11.29 -29.15 48.00
N CYS A 323 -11.76 -29.92 48.99
CA CYS A 323 -11.17 -30.28 50.30
C CYS A 323 -11.45 -29.41 51.54
N ARG A 324 -12.51 -29.79 52.28
CA ARG A 324 -12.34 -30.60 53.50
C ARG A 324 -13.35 -31.73 53.53
#